data_AF-A0A7C2XFI1-F1
#
_entry.id   AF-A0A7C2XFI1-F1
#
_cell.length_a   1.000
_cell.length_b   1.000
_cell.length_c   1.000
_cell.angle_alpha   90.00
_cell.angle_beta   90.00
_cell.angle_gamma   90.00
#
_symmetry.space_group_name_H-M   'P 1'
#
loop_
_entity.id
_entity.type
_entity.pdbx_description
1 polymer ?
#
loop_
_entity_poly.entity_id
_entity_poly.type
_entity_poly.pdbx_seq_one_letter_code
_entity_poly.pdbx_strand_id
1 'polypeptide(L)'
;YVHRMRVATRRIRATLPLFEGCFAKKDIEKWETGIRGMTRALGEARDTDVQIDFLRSFLSGLDIEEYPALGGGQLFLLEEKTVGTGSPVHPPSTRDRPGATKVPGYITRMLGGFIRRWQSLLPEVQEEPEMLPVVADRPVHAPLRIGIECVLLRLQQRRRSLQPAVISALETLRKRGIPAEMQEACRSRIVKARLHHTDVHSLPAYQRSFFHISLRLEELFAFEPFVPMPDQIEEHHAMRIAAKRLRYTMEIFNDLYGDGLKKIIKSTKKLQDLLGDMHDCDVWIEFLPRFLEEERRRVISYFGHAGFSGLIEPGVVTLRRDRMQRRSELYRQFVLHWKEMGDTGTWDELRAVISKPLQSSVQGSLVQLAGEIEEGFVQLALTGDVHANLPALEAVIADARTRGATAIIHTGDAVGYGAEPNKVLRLMRDRNVISVAGNYDLEVIRAGRRRQKKRKDRWGIKRWTYKRLSKENRAYLSSLPREVRLMIARKRILVTHGSLASITEKVDQNTPLERLRELSRAAQADIIVSGHAHMPFAREVDGVWFINTGSVGRPGDGDPRACYALLQLDPVSIWHLRIPY
;
A
#
# COMPACT_ATOMS: atom_id res chain seq x y z
N TYR A 1 -26.94 -6.61 -4.06
CA TYR A 1 -26.03 -7.62 -4.64
C TYR A 1 -24.63 -7.11 -4.97
N VAL A 2 -24.47 -6.08 -5.80
CA VAL A 2 -23.15 -5.53 -6.25
C VAL A 2 -22.14 -5.37 -5.11
N HIS A 3 -22.53 -4.76 -3.98
CA HIS A 3 -21.66 -4.61 -2.80
C HIS A 3 -21.06 -5.94 -2.31
N ARG A 4 -21.89 -6.96 -2.03
CA ARG A 4 -21.45 -8.28 -1.54
C ARG A 4 -20.46 -8.93 -2.50
N MET A 5 -20.75 -8.88 -3.80
CA MET A 5 -19.89 -9.46 -4.83
C MET A 5 -18.55 -8.71 -4.96
N ARG A 6 -18.54 -7.38 -4.79
CA ARG A 6 -17.31 -6.57 -4.73
C ARG A 6 -16.46 -6.89 -3.51
N VAL A 7 -17.09 -7.16 -2.35
CA VAL A 7 -16.38 -7.60 -1.14
C VAL A 7 -15.76 -8.98 -1.34
N ALA A 8 -16.52 -9.94 -1.89
CA ALA A 8 -16.03 -11.29 -2.17
C ALA A 8 -14.83 -11.28 -3.15
N THR A 9 -14.94 -10.59 -4.29
CA THR A 9 -13.83 -10.52 -5.27
C THR A 9 -12.60 -9.79 -4.73
N ARG A 10 -12.78 -8.77 -3.88
CA ARG A 10 -11.67 -8.10 -3.18
C ARG A 10 -11.00 -9.01 -2.16
N ARG A 11 -11.76 -9.78 -1.36
CA ARG A 11 -11.22 -10.76 -0.41
C ARG A 11 -10.42 -11.85 -1.15
N ILE A 12 -10.99 -12.47 -2.19
CA ILE A 12 -10.31 -13.48 -3.01
C ILE A 12 -8.95 -12.96 -3.53
N ARG A 13 -8.89 -11.71 -4.02
CA ARG A 13 -7.63 -11.10 -4.49
C ARG A 13 -6.63 -10.75 -3.39
N ALA A 14 -7.05 -10.65 -2.13
CA ALA A 14 -6.14 -10.53 -0.99
C ALA A 14 -5.68 -11.90 -0.49
N THR A 15 -6.54 -12.93 -0.61
CA THR A 15 -6.25 -14.31 -0.20
C THR A 15 -5.31 -15.04 -1.15
N LEU A 16 -5.52 -14.94 -2.48
CA LEU A 16 -4.77 -15.74 -3.47
C LEU A 16 -3.23 -15.65 -3.32
N PRO A 17 -2.61 -14.47 -3.13
CA PRO A 17 -1.15 -14.37 -2.95
C PRO A 17 -0.62 -14.99 -1.64
N LEU A 18 -1.45 -15.19 -0.62
CA LEU A 18 -1.04 -15.80 0.65
C LEU A 18 -0.93 -17.34 0.55
N PHE A 19 -1.59 -17.92 -0.46
CA PHE A 19 -1.68 -19.37 -0.67
C PHE A 19 -1.19 -19.78 -2.07
N GLU A 20 -0.39 -18.96 -2.74
CA GLU A 20 0.11 -19.25 -4.09
C GLU A 20 0.87 -20.59 -4.17
N GLY A 21 1.61 -20.95 -3.10
CA GLY A 21 2.33 -22.23 -3.00
C GLY A 21 1.42 -23.46 -2.82
N CYS A 22 0.12 -23.27 -2.60
CA CYS A 22 -0.84 -24.37 -2.51
C CYS A 22 -1.39 -24.80 -3.88
N PHE A 23 -1.24 -23.99 -4.92
CA PHE A 23 -1.86 -24.20 -6.24
C PHE A 23 -0.83 -24.10 -7.38
N ALA A 24 -1.16 -24.57 -8.58
CA ALA A 24 -0.27 -24.41 -9.72
C ALA A 24 -0.23 -22.93 -10.14
N LYS A 25 0.95 -22.41 -10.45
CA LYS A 25 1.16 -20.99 -10.81
C LYS A 25 0.23 -20.51 -11.94
N LYS A 26 0.03 -21.36 -12.96
CA LYS A 26 -0.86 -21.10 -14.11
C LYS A 26 -2.32 -20.91 -13.69
N ASP A 27 -2.79 -21.63 -12.67
CA ASP A 27 -4.15 -21.53 -12.16
C ASP A 27 -4.34 -20.24 -11.38
N ILE A 28 -3.38 -19.90 -10.51
CA ILE A 28 -3.36 -18.61 -9.79
C ILE A 28 -3.42 -17.43 -10.78
N GLU A 29 -2.55 -17.41 -11.81
CA GLU A 29 -2.52 -16.35 -12.82
C GLU A 29 -3.86 -16.22 -13.60
N LYS A 30 -4.48 -17.36 -13.93
CA LYS A 30 -5.81 -17.43 -14.58
C LYS A 30 -6.91 -16.87 -13.67
N TRP A 31 -6.99 -17.34 -12.44
CA TRP A 31 -8.00 -16.94 -11.46
C TRP A 31 -7.86 -15.46 -11.10
N GLU A 32 -6.63 -15.00 -10.80
CA GLU A 32 -6.33 -13.58 -10.57
C GLU A 32 -6.86 -12.71 -11.71
N THR A 33 -6.58 -13.08 -12.96
CA THR A 33 -6.96 -12.28 -14.13
C THR A 33 -8.48 -12.16 -14.25
N GLY A 34 -9.22 -13.26 -14.08
CA GLY A 34 -10.69 -13.26 -14.12
C GLY A 34 -11.31 -12.46 -12.98
N ILE A 35 -10.88 -12.70 -11.73
CA ILE A 35 -11.42 -12.00 -10.56
C ILE A 35 -11.04 -10.51 -10.60
N ARG A 36 -9.86 -10.13 -11.12
CA ARG A 36 -9.43 -8.73 -11.31
C ARG A 36 -10.33 -7.98 -12.29
N GLY A 37 -10.70 -8.60 -13.41
CA GLY A 37 -11.68 -8.03 -14.36
C GLY A 37 -13.01 -7.73 -13.69
N MET A 38 -13.56 -8.71 -12.97
CA MET A 38 -14.81 -8.54 -12.22
C MET A 38 -14.71 -7.48 -11.10
N THR A 39 -13.59 -7.47 -10.37
CA THR A 39 -13.33 -6.47 -9.30
C THR A 39 -13.35 -5.04 -9.82
N ARG A 40 -12.85 -4.82 -11.06
CA ARG A 40 -12.81 -3.49 -11.68
C ARG A 40 -14.21 -3.01 -12.06
N ALA A 41 -14.97 -3.82 -12.81
CA ALA A 41 -16.32 -3.46 -13.23
C ALA A 41 -17.25 -3.18 -12.04
N LEU A 42 -17.15 -3.99 -10.97
CA LEU A 42 -17.88 -3.77 -9.72
C LEU A 42 -17.37 -2.59 -8.88
N GLY A 43 -16.13 -2.16 -9.09
CA GLY A 43 -15.55 -0.99 -8.43
C GLY A 43 -16.30 0.26 -8.86
N GLU A 44 -16.15 0.63 -10.14
CA GLU A 44 -16.72 1.83 -10.74
C GLU A 44 -18.24 1.91 -10.51
N ALA A 45 -18.96 0.79 -10.67
CA ALA A 45 -20.40 0.73 -10.42
C ALA A 45 -20.78 0.96 -8.94
N ARG A 46 -20.12 0.29 -7.98
CA ARG A 46 -20.46 0.46 -6.56
C ARG A 46 -20.01 1.81 -6.01
N ASP A 47 -18.89 2.33 -6.47
CA ASP A 47 -18.41 3.63 -6.02
C ASP A 47 -19.39 4.73 -6.51
N THR A 48 -19.96 4.59 -7.71
CA THR A 48 -21.08 5.43 -8.17
C THR A 48 -22.37 5.20 -7.35
N ASP A 49 -22.73 3.96 -6.99
CA ASP A 49 -23.89 3.70 -6.11
C ASP A 49 -23.74 4.44 -4.76
N VAL A 50 -22.55 4.38 -4.14
CA VAL A 50 -22.27 5.04 -2.84
C VAL A 50 -22.42 6.56 -2.96
N GLN A 51 -21.95 7.16 -4.06
CA GLN A 51 -22.11 8.59 -4.29
C GLN A 51 -23.59 8.99 -4.47
N ILE A 52 -24.39 8.16 -5.15
CA ILE A 52 -25.84 8.36 -5.28
C ILE A 52 -26.55 8.23 -3.91
N ASP A 53 -26.22 7.18 -3.14
CA ASP A 53 -26.76 6.94 -1.80
C ASP A 53 -26.45 8.14 -0.87
N PHE A 54 -25.21 8.64 -0.91
CA PHE A 54 -24.76 9.83 -0.17
C PHE A 54 -25.53 11.10 -0.55
N LEU A 55 -25.62 11.43 -1.86
CA LEU A 55 -26.31 12.65 -2.28
C LEU A 55 -27.80 12.64 -1.96
N ARG A 56 -28.45 11.47 -1.99
CA ARG A 56 -29.85 11.32 -1.54
C ARG A 56 -29.98 11.63 -0.05
N SER A 57 -29.09 11.07 0.77
CA SER A 57 -29.07 11.36 2.21
C SER A 57 -28.73 12.81 2.53
N PHE A 58 -27.91 13.46 1.69
CA PHE A 58 -27.57 14.88 1.83
C PHE A 58 -28.76 15.77 1.49
N LEU A 59 -29.43 15.52 0.36
CA LEU A 59 -30.65 16.22 -0.05
C LEU A 59 -31.76 16.10 1.00
N SER A 60 -32.01 14.91 1.54
CA SER A 60 -33.01 14.73 2.60
C SER A 60 -32.64 15.41 3.92
N GLY A 61 -31.35 15.74 4.13
CA GLY A 61 -30.91 16.52 5.29
C GLY A 61 -31.20 18.01 5.13
N LEU A 62 -31.06 18.55 3.90
CA LEU A 62 -31.42 19.93 3.58
C LEU A 62 -32.91 20.18 3.77
N ASP A 63 -33.76 19.20 3.42
CA ASP A 63 -35.22 19.29 3.60
C ASP A 63 -35.67 19.32 5.10
N ILE A 64 -34.76 19.18 6.07
CA ILE A 64 -35.05 19.14 7.53
C ILE A 64 -34.71 20.47 8.24
N GLU A 65 -33.76 21.27 7.74
CA GLU A 65 -33.36 22.54 8.40
C GLU A 65 -34.32 23.72 8.12
N GLU A 66 -35.38 23.54 7.35
CA GLU A 66 -36.32 24.63 6.95
C GLU A 66 -37.59 24.78 7.82
N TYR A 67 -37.70 24.09 8.95
CA TYR A 67 -38.68 24.43 10.00
C TYR A 67 -38.01 24.45 11.38
N PRO A 68 -37.80 25.65 11.94
CA PRO A 68 -38.92 26.32 12.60
C PRO A 68 -39.17 27.76 12.11
N ALA A 69 -40.45 28.16 12.11
CA ALA A 69 -40.82 29.55 11.90
C ALA A 69 -40.47 30.40 13.15
N LEU A 70 -39.87 31.59 12.94
CA LEU A 70 -40.18 32.88 13.60
C LEU A 70 -39.09 33.95 13.35
N GLY A 71 -39.52 35.19 13.09
CA GLY A 71 -38.75 36.41 13.36
C GLY A 71 -37.76 36.86 12.28
N GLY A 72 -38.00 38.03 11.68
CA GLY A 72 -37.07 38.66 10.73
C GLY A 72 -35.83 39.25 11.40
N GLY A 73 -34.69 39.19 10.71
CA GLY A 73 -33.43 39.81 11.11
C GLY A 73 -32.52 40.02 9.89
N GLN A 74 -31.94 41.21 9.76
CA GLN A 74 -31.23 41.66 8.56
C GLN A 74 -29.98 40.83 8.23
N LEU A 75 -29.80 40.47 6.96
CA LEU A 75 -28.51 40.04 6.43
C LEU A 75 -27.81 41.25 5.78
N PHE A 76 -26.62 41.59 6.27
CA PHE A 76 -25.87 42.78 5.83
C PHE A 76 -25.44 42.69 4.36
N LEU A 77 -25.87 43.65 3.54
CA LEU A 77 -25.27 43.95 2.24
C LEU A 77 -24.08 44.89 2.45
N LEU A 78 -22.91 44.53 1.91
CA LEU A 78 -21.77 45.45 1.77
C LEU A 78 -21.96 46.26 0.49
N GLU A 79 -21.96 47.58 0.61
CA GLU A 79 -22.18 48.52 -0.49
C GLU A 79 -21.08 48.46 -1.57
N GLU A 80 -21.48 48.56 -2.83
CA GLU A 80 -20.57 48.80 -3.94
C GLU A 80 -20.07 50.26 -3.91
N LYS A 81 -18.75 50.46 -3.82
CA LYS A 81 -18.13 51.76 -4.12
C LYS A 81 -17.78 51.86 -5.59
N THR A 82 -18.40 52.84 -6.25
CA THR A 82 -18.02 53.29 -7.59
C THR A 82 -16.58 53.80 -7.62
N VAL A 83 -15.84 53.45 -8.68
CA VAL A 83 -14.53 54.03 -8.99
C VAL A 83 -14.53 54.48 -10.44
N GLY A 84 -14.08 55.71 -10.68
CA GLY A 84 -14.22 56.42 -11.94
C GLY A 84 -13.22 56.03 -13.04
N THR A 85 -13.34 56.77 -14.14
CA THR A 85 -12.66 56.57 -15.43
C THR A 85 -11.13 56.76 -15.37
N GLY A 86 -10.40 55.86 -16.04
CA GLY A 86 -8.96 55.99 -16.28
C GLY A 86 -8.53 55.21 -17.53
N SER A 87 -7.78 55.86 -18.42
CA SER A 87 -7.37 55.36 -19.74
C SER A 87 -6.36 54.19 -19.68
N PRO A 88 -6.25 53.36 -20.74
CA PRO A 88 -5.48 52.12 -20.69
C PRO A 88 -3.97 52.34 -20.73
N VAL A 89 -3.24 51.62 -19.87
CA VAL A 89 -1.77 51.53 -19.89
C VAL A 89 -1.36 50.14 -20.39
N HIS A 90 -0.55 50.09 -21.44
CA HIS A 90 -0.02 48.84 -21.99
C HIS A 90 0.93 48.13 -20.98
N PRO A 91 0.92 46.78 -20.92
CA PRO A 91 1.80 46.04 -20.04
C PRO A 91 3.26 46.03 -20.55
N PRO A 92 4.27 46.24 -19.68
CA PRO A 92 5.67 46.04 -20.04
C PRO A 92 6.02 44.55 -20.18
N SER A 93 7.09 44.28 -20.91
CA SER A 93 7.50 42.95 -21.38
C SER A 93 7.93 41.99 -20.27
N THR A 94 7.62 40.70 -20.46
CA THR A 94 8.05 39.63 -19.56
C THR A 94 9.53 39.25 -19.78
N ARG A 95 10.40 39.60 -18.83
CA ARG A 95 11.62 38.86 -18.53
C ARG A 95 11.74 38.59 -17.02
N ASP A 96 12.46 37.53 -16.70
CA ASP A 96 12.88 37.08 -15.36
C ASP A 96 11.82 36.56 -14.37
N ARG A 97 11.54 35.25 -14.47
CA ARG A 97 11.36 34.37 -13.30
C ARG A 97 12.14 33.05 -13.49
N PRO A 98 13.00 32.64 -12.54
CA PRO A 98 13.71 31.36 -12.61
C PRO A 98 12.89 30.20 -12.05
N GLY A 99 13.18 28.97 -12.50
CA GLY A 99 13.11 27.81 -11.60
C GLY A 99 12.01 26.75 -11.75
N ALA A 100 11.29 26.65 -12.88
CA ALA A 100 10.32 25.56 -13.07
C ALA A 100 11.00 24.17 -13.18
N THR A 101 11.01 23.38 -12.10
CA THR A 101 11.49 21.99 -12.10
C THR A 101 10.48 21.04 -12.76
N LYS A 102 10.78 20.62 -14.00
CA LYS A 102 10.01 19.62 -14.75
C LYS A 102 9.81 18.31 -13.96
N VAL A 103 8.56 17.97 -13.64
CA VAL A 103 8.16 16.67 -13.11
C VAL A 103 8.25 15.60 -14.22
N PRO A 104 8.91 14.44 -14.00
CA PRO A 104 9.00 13.39 -15.01
C PRO A 104 7.65 12.73 -15.32
N GLY A 105 7.27 12.71 -16.60
CA GLY A 105 6.02 12.11 -17.06
C GLY A 105 5.99 10.58 -16.91
N TYR A 106 5.08 10.09 -16.05
CA TYR A 106 4.64 8.68 -16.07
C TYR A 106 3.13 8.53 -15.72
N ILE A 107 2.51 9.49 -15.03
CA ILE A 107 1.15 9.32 -14.47
C ILE A 107 0.02 9.57 -15.50
N THR A 108 0.34 10.01 -16.73
CA THR A 108 -0.59 10.16 -17.86
C THR A 108 -1.29 8.87 -18.33
N ARG A 109 -1.02 7.70 -17.70
CA ARG A 109 -1.46 6.39 -18.18
C ARG A 109 -2.57 5.69 -17.38
N MET A 110 -3.01 6.22 -16.23
CA MET A 110 -4.15 5.65 -15.49
C MET A 110 -5.48 6.39 -15.75
N LEU A 111 -5.45 7.69 -16.09
CA LEU A 111 -6.61 8.48 -16.52
C LEU A 111 -6.75 8.58 -18.06
N GLY A 112 -5.64 8.42 -18.81
CA GLY A 112 -5.60 8.58 -20.28
C GLY A 112 -6.31 7.48 -21.11
N GLY A 113 -7.09 6.62 -20.48
CA GLY A 113 -8.01 5.67 -21.14
C GLY A 113 -9.46 6.16 -21.20
N PHE A 114 -9.84 7.09 -20.31
CA PHE A 114 -11.19 7.69 -20.28
C PHE A 114 -11.36 8.70 -21.41
N ILE A 115 -10.37 9.57 -21.60
CA ILE A 115 -10.38 10.68 -22.57
C ILE A 115 -10.43 10.19 -24.03
N ARG A 116 -9.56 9.23 -24.40
CA ARG A 116 -9.39 8.80 -25.80
C ARG A 116 -10.53 8.00 -26.42
N ARG A 117 -11.48 7.50 -25.61
CA ARG A 117 -12.65 6.76 -26.11
C ARG A 117 -13.92 7.61 -26.18
N TRP A 118 -13.84 8.88 -25.75
CA TRP A 118 -14.96 9.80 -25.67
C TRP A 118 -14.92 10.88 -26.76
N GLN A 119 -13.74 11.16 -27.31
CA GLN A 119 -13.53 12.10 -28.44
C GLN A 119 -14.11 11.63 -29.78
N SER A 120 -14.59 10.39 -29.91
CA SER A 120 -15.02 9.79 -31.17
C SER A 120 -16.55 9.70 -31.35
N LEU A 121 -17.33 10.52 -30.63
CA LEU A 121 -18.80 10.41 -30.56
C LEU A 121 -19.54 11.77 -30.59
N LEU A 122 -18.90 12.84 -31.09
CA LEU A 122 -19.52 14.16 -31.23
C LEU A 122 -19.54 14.56 -32.72
N PRO A 123 -20.72 14.87 -33.31
CA PRO A 123 -20.81 15.48 -34.63
C PRO A 123 -20.42 16.96 -34.60
N GLU A 124 -19.84 17.45 -35.68
CA GLU A 124 -19.68 18.90 -35.93
C GLU A 124 -20.97 19.47 -36.53
N VAL A 125 -21.48 20.56 -35.97
CA VAL A 125 -22.49 21.44 -36.59
C VAL A 125 -22.14 22.88 -36.21
N GLN A 126 -22.30 23.80 -37.16
CA GLN A 126 -21.98 25.23 -37.02
C GLN A 126 -23.25 26.10 -36.84
N GLU A 127 -23.03 27.37 -36.51
CA GLU A 127 -23.92 28.54 -36.62
C GLU A 127 -24.87 28.90 -35.43
N GLU A 128 -24.99 30.23 -35.25
CA GLU A 128 -25.78 31.02 -34.27
C GLU A 128 -27.23 31.26 -34.81
N PRO A 129 -28.20 31.92 -34.11
CA PRO A 129 -28.18 32.74 -32.87
C PRO A 129 -29.15 32.17 -31.78
N GLU A 130 -29.85 32.86 -30.85
CA GLU A 130 -30.15 34.27 -30.56
C GLU A 130 -30.48 34.47 -29.05
N MET A 131 -30.77 35.70 -28.58
CA MET A 131 -31.22 36.00 -27.20
C MET A 131 -32.72 36.29 -27.09
N LEU A 132 -33.39 35.68 -26.11
CA LEU A 132 -34.72 36.09 -25.62
C LEU A 132 -34.81 36.01 -24.06
N PRO A 133 -35.77 36.71 -23.42
CA PRO A 133 -35.52 37.35 -22.12
C PRO A 133 -36.05 36.62 -20.87
N VAL A 134 -35.67 37.16 -19.72
CA VAL A 134 -35.99 36.72 -18.35
C VAL A 134 -37.49 36.84 -18.04
N VAL A 135 -38.05 35.83 -17.36
CA VAL A 135 -39.38 35.87 -16.71
C VAL A 135 -39.25 35.41 -15.25
N ALA A 136 -40.02 36.04 -14.36
CA ALA A 136 -39.84 36.03 -12.91
C ALA A 136 -40.66 34.95 -12.16
N ASP A 137 -40.52 34.99 -10.82
CA ASP A 137 -41.28 34.30 -9.75
C ASP A 137 -41.30 32.76 -9.70
N ARG A 138 -40.47 32.24 -8.78
CA ARG A 138 -40.64 30.93 -8.10
C ARG A 138 -40.20 31.05 -6.63
N PRO A 139 -40.70 30.19 -5.72
CA PRO A 139 -40.38 30.27 -4.28
C PRO A 139 -38.87 30.19 -3.97
N VAL A 140 -38.39 31.04 -3.07
CA VAL A 140 -36.96 31.39 -2.90
C VAL A 140 -36.16 30.38 -2.05
N HIS A 141 -36.49 29.09 -2.14
CA HIS A 141 -35.77 28.00 -1.44
C HIS A 141 -34.95 27.09 -2.39
N ALA A 142 -34.98 27.36 -3.70
CA ALA A 142 -34.37 26.51 -4.73
C ALA A 142 -32.87 26.69 -5.12
N PRO A 143 -32.02 27.64 -4.63
CA PRO A 143 -30.66 27.80 -5.17
C PRO A 143 -29.68 26.64 -4.89
N LEU A 144 -29.78 25.98 -3.73
CA LEU A 144 -28.83 24.93 -3.34
C LEU A 144 -29.21 23.55 -3.89
N ARG A 145 -30.51 23.24 -3.90
CA ARG A 145 -31.03 21.92 -4.28
C ARG A 145 -30.72 21.59 -5.75
N ILE A 146 -30.93 22.56 -6.65
CA ILE A 146 -30.72 22.41 -8.10
C ILE A 146 -29.29 21.94 -8.42
N GLY A 147 -28.27 22.55 -7.80
CA GLY A 147 -26.87 22.18 -8.02
C GLY A 147 -26.57 20.73 -7.62
N ILE A 148 -27.13 20.28 -6.49
CA ILE A 148 -26.89 18.94 -5.94
C ILE A 148 -27.70 17.87 -6.70
N GLU A 149 -28.95 18.18 -7.07
CA GLU A 149 -29.79 17.35 -7.93
C GLU A 149 -29.15 17.17 -9.33
N CYS A 150 -28.49 18.20 -9.87
CA CYS A 150 -27.74 18.10 -11.12
C CYS A 150 -26.59 17.08 -11.02
N VAL A 151 -25.79 17.12 -9.94
CA VAL A 151 -24.73 16.13 -9.68
C VAL A 151 -25.33 14.72 -9.55
N LEU A 152 -26.42 14.59 -8.80
CA LEU A 152 -27.14 13.32 -8.61
C LEU A 152 -27.64 12.74 -9.95
N LEU A 153 -28.21 13.57 -10.83
CA LEU A 153 -28.66 13.19 -12.15
C LEU A 153 -27.50 12.64 -13.01
N ARG A 154 -26.35 13.33 -13.05
CA ARG A 154 -25.18 12.85 -13.80
C ARG A 154 -24.63 11.54 -13.26
N LEU A 155 -24.61 11.35 -11.93
CA LEU A 155 -24.19 10.08 -11.33
C LEU A 155 -25.18 8.96 -11.63
N GLN A 156 -26.48 9.21 -11.64
CA GLN A 156 -27.49 8.22 -12.06
C GLN A 156 -27.32 7.83 -13.54
N GLN A 157 -27.09 8.81 -14.42
CA GLN A 157 -26.79 8.57 -15.85
C GLN A 157 -25.53 7.71 -16.02
N ARG A 158 -24.43 8.06 -15.33
CA ARG A 158 -23.19 7.26 -15.28
C ARG A 158 -23.41 5.86 -14.73
N ARG A 159 -24.23 5.71 -13.68
CA ARG A 159 -24.50 4.40 -13.09
C ARG A 159 -25.23 3.46 -14.06
N ARG A 160 -26.16 4.01 -14.86
CA ARG A 160 -26.82 3.27 -15.95
C ARG A 160 -25.82 2.84 -17.02
N SER A 161 -24.93 3.73 -17.48
CA SER A 161 -23.93 3.40 -18.52
C SER A 161 -22.86 2.39 -18.08
N LEU A 162 -22.61 2.24 -16.78
CA LEU A 162 -21.72 1.21 -16.23
C LEU A 162 -22.35 -0.19 -16.16
N GLN A 163 -23.68 -0.31 -16.21
CA GLN A 163 -24.37 -1.60 -16.02
C GLN A 163 -24.00 -2.68 -17.07
N PRO A 164 -23.90 -2.38 -18.38
CA PRO A 164 -23.50 -3.38 -19.38
C PRO A 164 -22.09 -3.95 -19.14
N ALA A 165 -21.15 -3.13 -18.65
CA ALA A 165 -19.79 -3.58 -18.34
C ALA A 165 -19.76 -4.56 -17.14
N VAL A 166 -20.64 -4.36 -16.14
CA VAL A 166 -20.80 -5.30 -15.02
C VAL A 166 -21.38 -6.64 -15.50
N ILE A 167 -22.38 -6.61 -16.39
CA ILE A 167 -22.99 -7.82 -16.96
C ILE A 167 -21.95 -8.59 -17.79
N SER A 168 -21.25 -7.93 -18.72
CA SER A 168 -20.23 -8.55 -19.56
C SER A 168 -19.07 -9.16 -18.75
N ALA A 169 -18.66 -8.50 -17.65
CA ALA A 169 -17.66 -9.05 -16.73
C ALA A 169 -18.17 -10.30 -15.98
N LEU A 170 -19.43 -10.32 -15.57
CA LEU A 170 -20.08 -11.47 -14.92
C LEU A 170 -20.19 -12.66 -15.88
N GLU A 171 -20.64 -12.42 -17.12
CA GLU A 171 -20.75 -13.44 -18.17
C GLU A 171 -19.38 -14.01 -18.53
N THR A 172 -18.36 -13.16 -18.64
CA THR A 172 -16.97 -13.59 -18.87
C THR A 172 -16.47 -14.47 -17.73
N LEU A 173 -16.74 -14.11 -16.47
CA LEU A 173 -16.35 -14.90 -15.31
C LEU A 173 -17.08 -16.26 -15.27
N ARG A 174 -18.38 -16.28 -15.61
CA ARG A 174 -19.19 -17.50 -15.71
C ARG A 174 -18.72 -18.41 -16.86
N LYS A 175 -18.54 -17.87 -18.07
CA LYS A 175 -18.08 -18.61 -19.26
C LYS A 175 -16.69 -19.24 -19.08
N ARG A 176 -15.82 -18.61 -18.28
CA ARG A 176 -14.49 -19.14 -17.94
C ARG A 176 -14.48 -20.18 -16.82
N GLY A 177 -15.62 -20.48 -16.18
CA GLY A 177 -15.71 -21.49 -15.11
C GLY A 177 -14.94 -21.18 -13.81
N ILE A 178 -14.27 -20.02 -13.71
CA ILE A 178 -13.27 -19.72 -12.66
C ILE A 178 -13.78 -19.98 -11.23
N PRO A 179 -15.00 -19.56 -10.82
CA PRO A 179 -15.48 -19.85 -9.47
C PRO A 179 -15.63 -21.36 -9.18
N ALA A 180 -16.06 -22.15 -10.16
CA ALA A 180 -16.22 -23.60 -10.02
C ALA A 180 -14.85 -24.31 -9.98
N GLU A 181 -13.91 -23.89 -10.83
CA GLU A 181 -12.52 -24.39 -10.81
C GLU A 181 -11.83 -24.11 -9.47
N MET A 182 -11.98 -22.90 -8.93
CA MET A 182 -11.46 -22.54 -7.61
C MET A 182 -12.10 -23.39 -6.51
N GLN A 183 -13.42 -23.59 -6.57
CA GLN A 183 -14.15 -24.41 -5.59
C GLN A 183 -13.68 -25.87 -5.62
N GLU A 184 -13.50 -26.45 -6.81
CA GLU A 184 -13.04 -27.84 -6.93
C GLU A 184 -11.56 -28.00 -6.52
N ALA A 185 -10.69 -27.06 -6.91
CA ALA A 185 -9.29 -27.07 -6.48
C ALA A 185 -9.15 -26.96 -4.94
N CYS A 186 -10.00 -26.18 -4.28
CA CYS A 186 -10.09 -26.15 -2.82
C CYS A 186 -10.69 -27.44 -2.24
N ARG A 187 -11.79 -27.95 -2.82
CA ARG A 187 -12.47 -29.18 -2.35
C ARG A 187 -11.53 -30.38 -2.37
N SER A 188 -10.82 -30.60 -3.46
CA SER A 188 -9.83 -31.68 -3.61
C SER A 188 -8.76 -31.64 -2.50
N ARG A 189 -8.30 -30.44 -2.12
CA ARG A 189 -7.32 -30.24 -1.03
C ARG A 189 -7.92 -30.47 0.35
N ILE A 190 -9.13 -29.99 0.61
CA ILE A 190 -9.85 -30.21 1.87
C ILE A 190 -10.12 -31.71 2.09
N VAL A 191 -10.50 -32.44 1.03
CA VAL A 191 -10.68 -33.91 1.10
C VAL A 191 -9.36 -34.60 1.44
N LYS A 192 -8.26 -34.27 0.75
CA LYS A 192 -6.93 -34.83 1.08
C LYS A 192 -6.50 -34.51 2.52
N ALA A 193 -6.64 -33.27 2.97
CA ALA A 193 -6.32 -32.87 4.34
C ALA A 193 -7.13 -33.65 5.38
N ARG A 194 -8.42 -33.90 5.14
CA ARG A 194 -9.26 -34.73 6.01
C ARG A 194 -8.85 -36.20 6.02
N LEU A 195 -8.51 -36.78 4.86
CA LEU A 195 -8.03 -38.16 4.75
C LEU A 195 -6.68 -38.36 5.45
N HIS A 196 -5.82 -37.33 5.46
CA HIS A 196 -4.54 -37.33 6.17
C HIS A 196 -4.62 -36.75 7.59
N HIS A 197 -5.82 -36.57 8.15
CA HIS A 197 -6.06 -36.00 9.49
C HIS A 197 -5.25 -34.72 9.80
N THR A 198 -5.01 -33.89 8.78
CA THR A 198 -4.12 -32.73 8.87
C THR A 198 -4.74 -31.63 9.72
N ASP A 199 -4.09 -31.28 10.84
CA ASP A 199 -4.50 -30.14 11.66
C ASP A 199 -4.16 -28.80 10.97
N VAL A 200 -5.13 -27.89 11.02
CA VAL A 200 -4.99 -26.51 10.55
C VAL A 200 -4.17 -25.66 11.52
N HIS A 201 -4.09 -26.03 12.80
CA HIS A 201 -3.26 -25.39 13.82
C HIS A 201 -1.81 -25.93 13.84
N SER A 202 -1.29 -26.27 12.66
CA SER A 202 0.07 -26.78 12.51
C SER A 202 1.11 -25.64 12.50
N LEU A 203 2.34 -25.94 12.93
CA LEU A 203 3.44 -24.97 12.96
C LEU A 203 3.65 -24.22 11.63
N PRO A 204 3.59 -24.86 10.43
CA PRO A 204 3.68 -24.15 9.15
C PRO A 204 2.54 -23.16 8.88
N ALA A 205 1.34 -23.41 9.42
CA ALA A 205 0.21 -22.48 9.31
C ALA A 205 0.43 -21.23 10.17
N TYR A 206 0.89 -21.43 11.41
CA TYR A 206 1.27 -20.32 12.30
C TYR A 206 2.46 -19.51 11.78
N GLN A 207 3.49 -20.16 11.23
CA GLN A 207 4.63 -19.48 10.60
C GLN A 207 4.20 -18.62 9.42
N ARG A 208 3.39 -19.17 8.50
CA ARG A 208 2.84 -18.43 7.35
C ARG A 208 1.97 -17.25 7.80
N SER A 209 1.15 -17.44 8.83
CA SER A 209 0.34 -16.38 9.43
C SER A 209 1.20 -15.27 10.04
N PHE A 210 2.10 -15.62 10.97
CA PHE A 210 3.04 -14.71 11.62
C PHE A 210 3.79 -13.86 10.60
N PHE A 211 4.32 -14.52 9.56
CA PHE A 211 5.02 -13.87 8.48
C PHE A 211 4.15 -12.83 7.77
N HIS A 212 2.99 -13.24 7.26
CA HIS A 212 2.17 -12.35 6.42
C HIS A 212 1.54 -11.21 7.23
N ILE A 213 1.12 -11.46 8.47
CA ILE A 213 0.60 -10.40 9.35
C ILE A 213 1.71 -9.40 9.67
N SER A 214 2.90 -9.86 10.06
CA SER A 214 4.05 -8.98 10.33
C SER A 214 4.39 -8.13 9.10
N LEU A 215 4.49 -8.74 7.90
CA LEU A 215 4.78 -8.01 6.67
C LEU A 215 3.72 -6.94 6.34
N ARG A 216 2.43 -7.20 6.60
CA ARG A 216 1.36 -6.20 6.41
C ARG A 216 1.37 -5.11 7.50
N LEU A 217 1.85 -5.44 8.70
CA LEU A 217 2.03 -4.48 9.79
C LEU A 217 3.15 -3.48 9.44
N GLU A 218 4.30 -3.96 8.99
CA GLU A 218 5.41 -3.10 8.53
C GLU A 218 4.99 -2.24 7.29
N GLU A 219 4.18 -2.80 6.38
CA GLU A 219 3.59 -2.02 5.26
C GLU A 219 2.72 -0.85 5.75
N LEU A 220 2.02 -1.00 6.89
CA LEU A 220 1.21 0.06 7.49
C LEU A 220 2.09 1.10 8.20
N PHE A 221 3.07 0.65 8.99
CA PHE A 221 4.01 1.53 9.69
C PHE A 221 4.89 2.37 8.76
N ALA A 222 5.15 1.91 7.53
CA ALA A 222 5.82 2.70 6.50
C ALA A 222 5.13 4.05 6.18
N PHE A 223 3.86 4.23 6.56
CA PHE A 223 3.10 5.47 6.40
C PHE A 223 2.93 6.29 7.69
N GLU A 224 3.40 5.79 8.85
CA GLU A 224 3.31 6.50 10.13
C GLU A 224 3.87 7.95 10.08
N PRO A 225 5.00 8.24 9.42
CA PRO A 225 5.53 9.61 9.35
C PRO A 225 4.59 10.64 8.71
N PHE A 226 3.58 10.21 7.96
CA PHE A 226 2.61 11.09 7.29
C PHE A 226 1.34 11.31 8.13
N VAL A 227 1.09 10.52 9.17
CA VAL A 227 -0.07 10.67 10.09
C VAL A 227 -0.23 12.11 10.59
N PRO A 228 0.82 12.82 11.09
CA PRO A 228 0.69 14.20 11.57
C PRO A 228 0.67 15.27 10.46
N MET A 229 0.58 14.90 9.17
CA MET A 229 0.67 15.82 8.03
C MET A 229 -0.65 15.88 7.24
N PRO A 230 -1.57 16.82 7.51
CA PRO A 230 -2.94 16.81 6.94
C PRO A 230 -2.99 16.79 5.41
N ASP A 231 -2.03 17.45 4.75
CA ASP A 231 -2.01 17.65 3.29
C ASP A 231 -1.49 16.44 2.48
N GLN A 232 -1.01 15.38 3.13
CA GLN A 232 -0.45 14.19 2.47
C GLN A 232 -1.55 13.22 1.99
N ILE A 233 -2.41 13.68 1.08
CA ILE A 233 -3.62 12.96 0.62
C ILE A 233 -3.28 11.60 0.00
N GLU A 234 -2.24 11.53 -0.83
CA GLU A 234 -1.82 10.30 -1.52
C GLU A 234 -1.27 9.26 -0.53
N GLU A 235 -0.50 9.71 0.46
CA GLU A 235 0.08 8.89 1.51
C GLU A 235 -1.00 8.36 2.47
N HIS A 236 -1.99 9.19 2.85
CA HIS A 236 -3.18 8.72 3.58
C HIS A 236 -3.98 7.67 2.78
N HIS A 237 -4.14 7.87 1.46
CA HIS A 237 -4.78 6.87 0.60
C HIS A 237 -3.97 5.56 0.52
N ALA A 238 -2.64 5.64 0.45
CA ALA A 238 -1.77 4.47 0.46
C ALA A 238 -1.82 3.73 1.82
N MET A 239 -1.82 4.47 2.93
CA MET A 239 -2.01 3.95 4.29
C MET A 239 -3.35 3.23 4.44
N ARG A 240 -4.44 3.76 3.87
CA ARG A 240 -5.75 3.08 3.81
C ARG A 240 -5.67 1.72 3.13
N ILE A 241 -4.90 1.62 2.04
CA ILE A 241 -4.69 0.35 1.34
C ILE A 241 -3.88 -0.63 2.20
N ALA A 242 -2.85 -0.17 2.90
CA ALA A 242 -2.05 -0.98 3.83
C ALA A 242 -2.90 -1.49 5.01
N ALA A 243 -3.66 -0.61 5.69
CA ALA A 243 -4.55 -0.97 6.79
C ALA A 243 -5.58 -2.02 6.37
N LYS A 244 -6.15 -1.87 5.16
CA LYS A 244 -7.07 -2.84 4.56
C LYS A 244 -6.42 -4.19 4.25
N ARG A 245 -5.16 -4.19 3.78
CA ARG A 245 -4.39 -5.42 3.54
C ARG A 245 -4.11 -6.15 4.85
N LEU A 246 -3.60 -5.44 5.86
CA LEU A 246 -3.40 -5.96 7.22
C LEU A 246 -4.69 -6.57 7.78
N ARG A 247 -5.79 -5.82 7.72
CA ARG A 247 -7.11 -6.30 8.18
C ARG A 247 -7.54 -7.57 7.46
N TYR A 248 -7.44 -7.63 6.14
CA TYR A 248 -7.82 -8.83 5.38
C TYR A 248 -6.90 -10.03 5.67
N THR A 249 -5.60 -9.82 5.86
CA THR A 249 -4.68 -10.89 6.26
C THR A 249 -5.01 -11.42 7.66
N MET A 250 -5.30 -10.55 8.63
CA MET A 250 -5.76 -10.97 9.97
C MET A 250 -7.14 -11.66 9.91
N GLU A 251 -8.09 -11.15 9.11
CA GLU A 251 -9.41 -11.79 8.88
C GLU A 251 -9.28 -13.22 8.30
N ILE A 252 -8.22 -13.50 7.53
CA ILE A 252 -7.96 -14.81 6.91
C ILE A 252 -7.35 -15.80 7.90
N PHE A 253 -6.46 -15.34 8.79
CA PHE A 253 -5.78 -16.18 9.78
C PHE A 253 -6.45 -16.16 11.17
N ASN A 254 -7.55 -15.43 11.36
CA ASN A 254 -8.22 -15.26 12.65
C ASN A 254 -8.47 -16.60 13.35
N ASP A 255 -8.97 -17.59 12.60
CA ASP A 255 -9.39 -18.89 13.14
C ASP A 255 -8.22 -19.66 13.79
N LEU A 256 -6.98 -19.42 13.36
CA LEU A 256 -5.78 -20.00 13.99
C LEU A 256 -5.55 -19.49 15.43
N TYR A 257 -6.03 -18.29 15.76
CA TYR A 257 -5.86 -17.66 17.07
C TYR A 257 -7.18 -17.57 17.85
N GLY A 258 -8.24 -18.23 17.37
CA GLY A 258 -9.61 -18.11 17.89
C GLY A 258 -10.08 -16.66 17.94
N ASP A 259 -10.14 -16.12 19.15
CA ASP A 259 -10.62 -14.76 19.41
C ASP A 259 -9.49 -13.72 19.52
N GLY A 260 -8.23 -14.14 19.55
CA GLY A 260 -7.07 -13.29 19.84
C GLY A 260 -6.87 -12.13 18.86
N LEU A 261 -7.28 -12.27 17.59
CA LEU A 261 -7.17 -11.18 16.60
C LEU A 261 -8.43 -10.30 16.52
N LYS A 262 -9.57 -10.66 17.13
CA LYS A 262 -10.85 -9.96 16.95
C LYS A 262 -10.80 -8.49 17.36
N LYS A 263 -10.20 -8.17 18.52
CA LYS A 263 -10.04 -6.80 19.03
C LYS A 263 -9.19 -5.95 18.08
N ILE A 264 -8.05 -6.48 17.65
CA ILE A 264 -7.12 -5.79 16.75
C ILE A 264 -7.75 -5.58 15.37
N ILE A 265 -8.44 -6.58 14.81
CA ILE A 265 -9.22 -6.46 13.57
C ILE A 265 -10.28 -5.35 13.69
N LYS A 266 -10.94 -5.19 14.86
CA LYS A 266 -11.91 -4.12 15.12
C LYS A 266 -11.24 -2.73 15.13
N SER A 267 -10.09 -2.58 15.78
CA SER A 267 -9.34 -1.31 15.79
C SER A 267 -8.79 -0.98 14.39
N THR A 268 -8.16 -1.94 13.69
CA THR A 268 -7.71 -1.75 12.29
C THR A 268 -8.88 -1.46 11.34
N LYS A 269 -10.09 -1.99 11.61
CA LYS A 269 -11.30 -1.60 10.90
C LYS A 269 -11.64 -0.11 11.12
N LYS A 270 -11.69 0.37 12.36
CA LYS A 270 -11.95 1.79 12.68
C LYS A 270 -10.96 2.71 11.98
N LEU A 271 -9.66 2.39 12.02
CA LEU A 271 -8.60 3.07 11.25
C LEU A 271 -8.86 3.09 9.73
N GLN A 272 -9.18 1.92 9.14
CA GLN A 272 -9.41 1.77 7.70
C GLN A 272 -10.70 2.49 7.24
N ASP A 273 -11.70 2.58 8.10
CA ASP A 273 -12.97 3.24 7.82
C ASP A 273 -12.80 4.78 7.91
N LEU A 274 -12.11 5.31 8.93
CA LEU A 274 -11.72 6.74 9.02
C LEU A 274 -10.90 7.22 7.81
N LEU A 275 -9.83 6.50 7.47
CA LEU A 275 -9.03 6.75 6.25
C LEU A 275 -9.85 6.56 4.96
N GLY A 276 -10.94 5.80 5.02
CA GLY A 276 -11.88 5.63 3.92
C GLY A 276 -12.73 6.85 3.71
N ASP A 277 -13.40 7.33 4.76
CA ASP A 277 -14.25 8.51 4.71
C ASP A 277 -13.45 9.77 4.37
N MET A 278 -12.19 9.86 4.84
CA MET A 278 -11.22 10.89 4.44
C MET A 278 -11.03 10.90 2.91
N HIS A 279 -10.62 9.77 2.34
CA HIS A 279 -10.37 9.65 0.91
C HIS A 279 -11.65 9.90 0.07
N ASP A 280 -12.80 9.43 0.54
CA ASP A 280 -14.07 9.65 -0.16
C ASP A 280 -14.43 11.16 -0.17
N CYS A 281 -14.09 11.94 0.88
CA CYS A 281 -14.17 13.41 0.85
C CYS A 281 -13.14 14.04 -0.11
N ASP A 282 -11.89 13.56 -0.12
CA ASP A 282 -10.83 14.05 -1.03
C ASP A 282 -11.25 13.90 -2.51
N VAL A 283 -11.85 12.76 -2.87
CA VAL A 283 -12.43 12.51 -4.21
C VAL A 283 -13.52 13.52 -4.57
N TRP A 284 -14.43 13.84 -3.64
CA TRP A 284 -15.45 14.87 -3.87
C TRP A 284 -14.85 16.27 -4.05
N ILE A 285 -13.88 16.65 -3.20
CA ILE A 285 -13.22 17.97 -3.24
C ILE A 285 -12.50 18.21 -4.57
N GLU A 286 -11.90 17.16 -5.15
CA GLU A 286 -11.26 17.19 -6.49
C GLU A 286 -12.28 17.10 -7.64
N PHE A 287 -13.41 16.41 -7.45
CA PHE A 287 -14.43 16.22 -8.49
C PHE A 287 -15.29 17.47 -8.74
N LEU A 288 -15.82 18.08 -7.68
CA LEU A 288 -16.87 19.11 -7.77
C LEU A 288 -16.47 20.37 -8.58
N PRO A 289 -15.23 20.91 -8.51
CA PRO A 289 -14.83 22.05 -9.35
C PRO A 289 -14.79 21.70 -10.85
N ARG A 290 -14.35 20.48 -11.20
CA ARG A 290 -14.33 20.02 -12.60
C ARG A 290 -15.74 19.78 -13.12
N PHE A 291 -16.62 19.23 -12.27
CA PHE A 291 -18.04 19.09 -12.57
C PHE A 291 -18.68 20.44 -12.94
N LEU A 292 -18.43 21.50 -12.17
CA LEU A 292 -18.97 22.83 -12.48
C LEU A 292 -18.49 23.36 -13.83
N GLU A 293 -17.19 23.25 -14.13
CA GLU A 293 -16.64 23.67 -15.41
C GLU A 293 -17.23 22.85 -16.59
N GLU A 294 -17.43 21.53 -16.41
CA GLU A 294 -18.08 20.68 -17.40
C GLU A 294 -19.57 21.02 -17.61
N GLU A 295 -20.35 21.22 -16.55
CA GLU A 295 -21.75 21.61 -16.67
C GLU A 295 -21.90 23.04 -17.23
N ARG A 296 -21.01 23.98 -16.88
CA ARG A 296 -20.99 25.33 -17.47
C ARG A 296 -20.81 25.26 -19.00
N ARG A 297 -19.89 24.43 -19.48
CA ARG A 297 -19.70 24.19 -20.92
C ARG A 297 -20.92 23.56 -21.57
N ARG A 298 -21.58 22.60 -20.90
CA ARG A 298 -22.82 21.98 -21.41
C ARG A 298 -23.99 22.96 -21.45
N VAL A 299 -24.12 23.84 -20.45
CA VAL A 299 -25.11 24.92 -20.41
C VAL A 299 -24.88 25.90 -21.57
N ILE A 300 -23.64 26.39 -21.77
CA ILE A 300 -23.31 27.27 -22.89
C ILE A 300 -23.58 26.56 -24.23
N SER A 301 -23.17 25.29 -24.36
CA SER A 301 -23.37 24.48 -25.58
C SER A 301 -24.84 24.17 -25.90
N TYR A 302 -25.77 24.34 -24.96
CA TYR A 302 -27.19 24.01 -25.14
C TYR A 302 -28.09 25.25 -25.16
N PHE A 303 -27.72 26.32 -24.46
CA PHE A 303 -28.50 27.55 -24.32
C PHE A 303 -27.80 28.79 -24.89
N GLY A 304 -26.63 28.67 -25.52
CA GLY A 304 -25.82 29.78 -26.02
C GLY A 304 -25.14 30.65 -24.95
N HIS A 305 -25.69 30.71 -23.73
CA HIS A 305 -25.23 31.56 -22.65
C HIS A 305 -25.00 30.80 -21.32
N ALA A 306 -24.21 31.38 -20.42
CA ALA A 306 -23.90 30.77 -19.12
C ALA A 306 -24.99 30.96 -18.05
N GLY A 307 -26.11 31.64 -18.32
CA GLY A 307 -27.09 32.08 -17.32
C GLY A 307 -27.59 31.00 -16.36
N PHE A 308 -27.88 29.79 -16.86
CA PHE A 308 -28.33 28.66 -16.04
C PHE A 308 -27.26 28.11 -15.07
N SER A 309 -25.98 28.42 -15.30
CA SER A 309 -24.87 27.94 -14.45
C SER A 309 -24.95 28.53 -13.03
N GLY A 310 -25.47 29.75 -12.89
CA GLY A 310 -25.67 30.42 -11.60
C GLY A 310 -26.69 29.72 -10.68
N LEU A 311 -27.54 28.84 -11.23
CA LEU A 311 -28.46 27.99 -10.45
C LEU A 311 -27.80 26.68 -9.97
N ILE A 312 -26.69 26.27 -10.58
CA ILE A 312 -25.99 25.01 -10.26
C ILE A 312 -24.84 25.28 -9.28
N GLU A 313 -24.13 26.39 -9.44
CA GLU A 313 -22.94 26.72 -8.67
C GLU A 313 -23.16 26.77 -7.14
N PRO A 314 -24.21 27.40 -6.58
CA PRO A 314 -24.39 27.53 -5.13
C PRO A 314 -24.47 26.17 -4.43
N GLY A 315 -25.24 25.23 -4.96
CA GLY A 315 -25.37 23.87 -4.41
C GLY A 315 -24.06 23.09 -4.42
N VAL A 316 -23.31 23.17 -5.51
CA VAL A 316 -22.05 22.43 -5.66
C VAL A 316 -20.93 23.03 -4.80
N VAL A 317 -20.86 24.36 -4.68
CA VAL A 317 -19.91 25.05 -3.80
C VAL A 317 -20.21 24.74 -2.33
N THR A 318 -21.48 24.72 -1.93
CA THR A 318 -21.91 24.34 -0.57
C THR A 318 -21.54 22.89 -0.26
N LEU A 319 -21.86 21.94 -1.15
CA LEU A 319 -21.45 20.54 -0.99
C LEU A 319 -19.92 20.39 -0.87
N ARG A 320 -19.14 21.13 -1.67
CA ARG A 320 -17.67 21.12 -1.58
C ARG A 320 -17.17 21.64 -0.23
N ARG A 321 -17.78 22.70 0.31
CA ARG A 321 -17.43 23.28 1.62
C ARG A 321 -17.72 22.29 2.75
N ASP A 322 -18.88 21.65 2.75
CA ASP A 322 -19.23 20.59 3.70
C ASP A 322 -18.24 19.41 3.63
N ARG A 323 -17.88 18.92 2.43
CA ARG A 323 -16.87 17.85 2.29
C ARG A 323 -15.49 18.26 2.81
N MET A 324 -15.08 19.52 2.64
CA MET A 324 -13.84 20.05 3.24
C MET A 324 -13.90 20.03 4.78
N GLN A 325 -14.96 20.55 5.37
CA GLN A 325 -15.15 20.55 6.83
C GLN A 325 -15.16 19.11 7.40
N ARG A 326 -15.90 18.20 6.75
CA ARG A 326 -15.94 16.78 7.15
C ARG A 326 -14.57 16.11 7.02
N ARG A 327 -13.77 16.45 6.00
CA ARG A 327 -12.40 15.93 5.82
C ARG A 327 -11.45 16.39 6.92
N SER A 328 -11.55 17.64 7.37
CA SER A 328 -10.78 18.16 8.51
C SER A 328 -11.18 17.49 9.83
N GLU A 329 -12.48 17.22 10.03
CA GLU A 329 -12.95 16.51 11.22
C GLU A 329 -12.45 15.05 11.26
N LEU A 330 -12.63 14.32 10.16
CA LEU A 330 -12.17 12.93 10.06
C LEU A 330 -10.64 12.81 10.24
N TYR A 331 -9.87 13.81 9.80
CA TYR A 331 -8.43 13.86 10.04
C TYR A 331 -8.09 13.90 11.54
N ARG A 332 -8.77 14.75 12.32
CA ARG A 332 -8.58 14.82 13.78
C ARG A 332 -8.90 13.46 14.43
N GLN A 333 -10.01 12.84 14.04
CA GLN A 333 -10.41 11.52 14.53
C GLN A 333 -9.40 10.42 14.15
N PHE A 334 -8.84 10.47 12.94
CA PHE A 334 -7.79 9.55 12.48
C PHE A 334 -6.51 9.67 13.30
N VAL A 335 -5.98 10.88 13.51
CA VAL A 335 -4.77 11.11 14.30
C VAL A 335 -4.96 10.68 15.75
N LEU A 336 -6.10 11.05 16.36
CA LEU A 336 -6.44 10.61 17.72
C LEU A 336 -6.55 9.09 17.83
N HIS A 337 -7.18 8.42 16.85
CA HIS A 337 -7.31 6.97 16.86
C HIS A 337 -5.98 6.24 16.61
N TRP A 338 -5.09 6.77 15.76
CA TRP A 338 -3.75 6.23 15.59
C TRP A 338 -2.96 6.30 16.91
N LYS A 339 -3.02 7.44 17.60
CA LYS A 339 -2.40 7.62 18.91
C LYS A 339 -3.01 6.66 19.95
N GLU A 340 -4.34 6.57 20.03
CA GLU A 340 -5.07 5.63 20.91
C GLU A 340 -4.59 4.18 20.71
N MET A 341 -4.36 3.74 19.46
CA MET A 341 -3.84 2.39 19.17
C MET A 341 -2.39 2.19 19.65
N GLY A 342 -1.57 3.23 19.62
CA GLY A 342 -0.21 3.22 20.19
C GLY A 342 -0.22 3.20 21.72
N ASP A 343 -0.91 4.16 22.35
CA ASP A 343 -1.00 4.31 23.81
C ASP A 343 -1.61 3.06 24.49
N THR A 344 -2.52 2.34 23.80
CA THR A 344 -3.12 1.08 24.29
C THR A 344 -2.28 -0.17 24.00
N GLY A 345 -1.11 -0.05 23.36
CA GLY A 345 -0.27 -1.18 22.98
C GLY A 345 -0.92 -2.14 21.98
N THR A 346 -1.89 -1.68 21.16
CA THR A 346 -2.64 -2.55 20.24
C THR A 346 -1.72 -3.28 19.25
N TRP A 347 -0.61 -2.66 18.86
CA TRP A 347 0.37 -3.25 17.95
C TRP A 347 1.30 -4.26 18.65
N ASP A 348 1.61 -4.06 19.92
CA ASP A 348 2.38 -5.02 20.73
C ASP A 348 1.51 -6.23 21.10
N GLU A 349 0.23 -6.02 21.42
CA GLU A 349 -0.79 -7.07 21.56
C GLU A 349 -0.85 -7.92 20.28
N LEU A 350 -0.85 -7.30 19.10
CA LEU A 350 -0.80 -8.02 17.83
C LEU A 350 0.47 -8.87 17.70
N ARG A 351 1.65 -8.29 17.91
CA ARG A 351 2.94 -9.01 17.83
C ARG A 351 3.01 -10.17 18.85
N ALA A 352 2.44 -10.00 20.05
CA ALA A 352 2.34 -11.04 21.07
C ALA A 352 1.38 -12.17 20.66
N VAL A 353 0.18 -11.85 20.19
CA VAL A 353 -0.81 -12.86 19.74
C VAL A 353 -0.26 -13.72 18.60
N ILE A 354 0.33 -13.11 17.58
CA ILE A 354 0.82 -13.86 16.41
C ILE A 354 2.04 -14.72 16.71
N SER A 355 2.85 -14.37 17.71
CA SER A 355 4.05 -15.11 18.10
C SER A 355 3.80 -16.19 19.16
N LYS A 356 2.74 -16.10 19.98
CA LYS A 356 2.44 -17.06 21.06
C LYS A 356 2.45 -18.53 20.62
N PRO A 357 1.81 -18.95 19.50
CA PRO A 357 1.80 -20.37 19.11
C PRO A 357 3.18 -20.92 18.71
N LEU A 358 4.07 -20.03 18.23
CA LEU A 358 5.46 -20.36 17.89
C LEU A 358 6.34 -20.54 19.14
N GLN A 359 5.83 -20.21 20.33
CA GLN A 359 6.51 -20.38 21.63
C GLN A 359 5.98 -21.62 22.38
N SER A 360 4.71 -21.99 22.20
CA SER A 360 4.11 -23.16 22.87
C SER A 360 4.48 -24.50 22.23
N SER A 361 4.88 -24.51 20.96
CA SER A 361 5.38 -25.72 20.27
C SER A 361 6.66 -26.30 20.87
N VAL A 362 7.32 -25.57 21.77
CA VAL A 362 8.55 -25.97 22.49
C VAL A 362 8.25 -26.78 23.77
N GLN A 363 6.99 -26.84 24.22
CA GLN A 363 6.66 -27.24 25.60
C GLN A 363 5.61 -28.36 25.75
N GLY A 364 5.28 -29.07 24.66
CA GLY A 364 4.11 -29.96 24.61
C GLY A 364 4.36 -31.48 24.47
N SER A 365 5.59 -31.94 24.24
CA SER A 365 5.86 -33.38 24.01
C SER A 365 7.29 -33.80 24.37
N LEU A 366 7.59 -33.85 25.67
CA LEU A 366 8.72 -34.61 26.19
C LEU A 366 8.20 -35.85 26.93
N VAL A 367 8.94 -36.95 26.85
CA VAL A 367 8.58 -38.34 27.23
C VAL A 367 7.79 -39.07 26.13
N GLN A 368 8.33 -40.22 25.69
CA GLN A 368 7.83 -41.13 24.63
C GLN A 368 7.89 -40.64 23.17
N LEU A 369 9.11 -40.43 22.66
CA LEU A 369 9.62 -41.09 21.42
C LEU A 369 11.10 -40.72 21.23
N ALA A 370 11.97 -41.39 21.99
CA ALA A 370 13.40 -41.37 21.75
C ALA A 370 13.72 -42.26 20.52
N GLY A 371 13.48 -41.70 19.34
CA GLY A 371 13.64 -42.38 18.06
C GLY A 371 12.82 -41.70 16.96
N GLU A 372 13.52 -41.05 16.03
CA GLU A 372 13.03 -40.68 14.69
C GLU A 372 11.87 -39.67 14.61
N ILE A 373 12.16 -38.39 14.92
CA ILE A 373 11.87 -37.19 14.10
C ILE A 373 12.52 -35.99 14.82
N GLU A 374 13.37 -35.22 14.12
CA GLU A 374 14.08 -34.08 14.72
C GLU A 374 13.14 -32.91 15.08
N GLU A 375 13.47 -32.23 16.19
CA GLU A 375 12.65 -31.22 16.83
C GLU A 375 12.43 -29.98 15.94
N GLY A 376 11.22 -29.40 15.98
CA GLY A 376 10.77 -28.33 15.08
C GLY A 376 11.34 -26.94 15.39
N PHE A 377 12.66 -26.77 15.27
CA PHE A 377 13.36 -25.52 15.54
C PHE A 377 12.96 -24.38 14.59
N VAL A 378 12.84 -23.14 15.13
CA VAL A 378 12.65 -21.95 14.28
C VAL A 378 13.98 -21.56 13.66
N GLN A 379 14.19 -21.99 12.42
CA GLN A 379 15.35 -21.65 11.60
C GLN A 379 15.04 -20.50 10.63
N LEU A 380 15.94 -19.53 10.56
CA LEU A 380 15.88 -18.34 9.72
C LEU A 380 17.11 -18.28 8.81
N ALA A 381 16.92 -18.08 7.51
CA ALA A 381 18.02 -17.79 6.60
C ALA A 381 18.31 -16.28 6.59
N LEU A 382 19.49 -15.89 7.06
CA LEU A 382 20.00 -14.53 7.08
C LEU A 382 20.90 -14.33 5.86
N THR A 383 20.48 -13.45 4.96
CA THR A 383 21.16 -13.15 3.69
C THR A 383 21.55 -11.68 3.63
N GLY A 384 22.52 -11.34 2.78
CA GLY A 384 22.96 -9.96 2.59
C GLY A 384 23.70 -9.78 1.26
N ASP A 385 23.84 -8.53 0.82
CA ASP A 385 24.77 -8.12 -0.23
C ASP A 385 24.63 -8.97 -1.52
N VAL A 386 23.39 -9.20 -1.96
CA VAL A 386 23.05 -10.00 -3.16
C VAL A 386 23.47 -9.30 -4.45
N HIS A 387 23.48 -7.96 -4.45
CA HIS A 387 23.95 -7.11 -5.53
C HIS A 387 23.48 -7.53 -6.93
N ALA A 388 22.21 -7.87 -7.11
CA ALA A 388 21.65 -8.31 -8.39
C ALA A 388 22.29 -9.56 -9.02
N ASN A 389 22.98 -10.39 -8.22
CA ASN A 389 23.45 -11.72 -8.59
C ASN A 389 22.32 -12.74 -8.41
N LEU A 390 21.57 -13.01 -9.50
CA LEU A 390 20.39 -13.88 -9.46
C LEU A 390 20.74 -15.36 -9.18
N PRO A 391 21.70 -16.01 -9.87
CA PRO A 391 22.00 -17.42 -9.63
C PRO A 391 22.37 -17.69 -8.17
N ALA A 392 23.19 -16.83 -7.56
CA ALA A 392 23.55 -16.92 -6.15
C ALA A 392 22.33 -16.87 -5.22
N LEU A 393 21.39 -15.95 -5.47
CA LEU A 393 20.16 -15.86 -4.68
C LEU A 393 19.24 -17.06 -4.90
N GLU A 394 19.12 -17.58 -6.14
CA GLU A 394 18.32 -18.76 -6.43
C GLU A 394 18.87 -20.01 -5.73
N ALA A 395 20.19 -20.20 -5.75
CA ALA A 395 20.88 -21.28 -5.05
C ALA A 395 20.72 -21.17 -3.52
N VAL A 396 20.94 -19.98 -2.93
CA VAL A 396 20.78 -19.75 -1.48
C VAL A 396 19.33 -19.93 -1.03
N ILE A 397 18.33 -19.47 -1.80
CA ILE A 397 16.91 -19.69 -1.46
C ILE A 397 16.53 -21.17 -1.55
N ALA A 398 17.12 -21.93 -2.49
CA ALA A 398 16.88 -23.36 -2.60
C ALA A 398 17.50 -24.13 -1.41
N ASP A 399 18.77 -23.90 -1.11
CA ASP A 399 19.50 -24.55 -0.02
C ASP A 399 18.94 -24.19 1.37
N ALA A 400 18.59 -22.92 1.61
CA ALA A 400 17.94 -22.51 2.85
C ALA A 400 16.65 -23.29 3.11
N ARG A 401 15.86 -23.56 2.06
CA ARG A 401 14.59 -24.29 2.16
C ARG A 401 14.76 -25.79 2.37
N THR A 402 15.76 -26.41 1.75
CA THR A 402 16.07 -27.83 2.02
C THR A 402 16.59 -28.03 3.45
N ARG A 403 17.24 -27.01 4.03
CA ARG A 403 17.65 -26.93 5.44
C ARG A 403 16.58 -26.40 6.40
N GLY A 404 15.30 -26.46 6.04
CA GLY A 404 14.20 -26.11 6.96
C GLY A 404 13.99 -24.62 7.27
N ALA A 405 14.70 -23.69 6.61
CA ALA A 405 14.55 -22.25 6.90
C ALA A 405 13.10 -21.78 6.64
N THR A 406 12.48 -21.29 7.71
CA THR A 406 11.05 -20.96 7.78
C THR A 406 10.76 -19.56 7.23
N ALA A 407 11.75 -18.67 7.29
CA ALA A 407 11.73 -17.34 6.68
C ALA A 407 13.13 -16.96 6.20
N ILE A 408 13.18 -15.96 5.32
CA ILE A 408 14.43 -15.38 4.79
C ILE A 408 14.44 -13.89 5.13
N ILE A 409 15.51 -13.48 5.82
CA ILE A 409 15.83 -12.10 6.19
C ILE A 409 16.97 -11.63 5.29
N HIS A 410 16.92 -10.37 4.87
CA HIS A 410 17.90 -9.76 3.98
C HIS A 410 18.39 -8.41 4.54
N THR A 411 19.69 -8.31 4.78
CA THR A 411 20.38 -7.14 5.34
C THR A 411 20.63 -6.03 4.31
N GLY A 412 20.04 -6.13 3.12
CA GLY A 412 20.10 -5.10 2.08
C GLY A 412 21.24 -5.28 1.08
N ASP A 413 21.36 -4.30 0.19
CA ASP A 413 22.15 -4.34 -1.03
C ASP A 413 21.69 -5.46 -1.96
N ALA A 414 20.37 -5.53 -2.14
CA ALA A 414 19.69 -6.42 -3.06
C ALA A 414 20.07 -6.13 -4.52
N VAL A 415 20.37 -4.87 -4.86
CA VAL A 415 20.85 -4.46 -6.18
C VAL A 415 22.23 -3.78 -6.10
N GLY A 416 22.79 -3.45 -7.26
CA GLY A 416 24.08 -2.77 -7.35
C GLY A 416 24.83 -3.20 -8.59
N TYR A 417 25.68 -4.22 -8.43
CA TYR A 417 26.71 -4.61 -9.39
C TYR A 417 26.25 -5.59 -10.49
N GLY A 418 25.45 -6.58 -10.15
CA GLY A 418 25.04 -7.68 -11.01
C GLY A 418 24.01 -7.30 -12.08
N ALA A 419 23.88 -8.18 -13.07
CA ALA A 419 23.16 -7.88 -14.31
C ALA A 419 21.62 -7.93 -14.20
N GLU A 420 21.08 -8.56 -13.15
CA GLU A 420 19.68 -9.01 -13.06
C GLU A 420 18.83 -8.38 -11.92
N PRO A 421 18.89 -7.05 -11.70
CA PRO A 421 18.27 -6.40 -10.54
C PRO A 421 16.74 -6.53 -10.51
N ASN A 422 16.08 -6.64 -11.67
CA ASN A 422 14.63 -6.83 -11.72
C ASN A 422 14.20 -8.24 -11.36
N LYS A 423 14.99 -9.26 -11.73
CA LYS A 423 14.68 -10.65 -11.41
C LYS A 423 14.93 -10.92 -9.93
N VAL A 424 16.04 -10.41 -9.38
CA VAL A 424 16.33 -10.46 -7.93
C VAL A 424 15.22 -9.80 -7.12
N LEU A 425 14.86 -8.54 -7.37
CA LEU A 425 13.80 -7.88 -6.61
C LEU A 425 12.42 -8.51 -6.81
N ARG A 426 12.14 -9.12 -7.96
CA ARG A 426 10.92 -9.92 -8.15
C ARG A 426 10.97 -11.19 -7.30
N LEU A 427 12.05 -11.97 -7.41
CA LEU A 427 12.24 -13.21 -6.65
C LEU A 427 12.14 -12.95 -5.15
N MET A 428 12.77 -11.90 -4.63
CA MET A 428 12.67 -11.53 -3.20
C MET A 428 11.23 -11.21 -2.79
N ARG A 429 10.44 -10.56 -3.64
CA ARG A 429 9.03 -10.26 -3.36
C ARG A 429 8.14 -11.50 -3.45
N ASP A 430 8.28 -12.29 -4.51
CA ASP A 430 7.55 -13.54 -4.72
C ASP A 430 7.89 -14.55 -3.59
N ARG A 431 9.15 -14.61 -3.17
CA ARG A 431 9.63 -15.44 -2.05
C ARG A 431 9.45 -14.79 -0.67
N ASN A 432 8.81 -13.62 -0.60
CA ASN A 432 8.44 -12.97 0.66
C ASN A 432 9.64 -12.72 1.60
N VAL A 433 10.76 -12.22 1.07
CA VAL A 433 11.99 -11.94 1.83
C VAL A 433 11.87 -10.63 2.63
N ILE A 434 12.02 -10.69 3.96
CA ILE A 434 12.05 -9.50 4.83
C ILE A 434 13.35 -8.75 4.54
N SER A 435 13.27 -7.50 4.06
CA SER A 435 14.45 -6.78 3.56
C SER A 435 14.55 -5.38 4.16
N VAL A 436 15.75 -5.00 4.60
CA VAL A 436 16.13 -3.60 4.80
C VAL A 436 16.79 -3.02 3.54
N ALA A 437 16.82 -1.70 3.41
CA ALA A 437 17.55 -1.01 2.35
C ALA A 437 19.04 -0.95 2.67
N GLY A 438 19.88 -1.45 1.78
CA GLY A 438 21.34 -1.27 1.89
C GLY A 438 21.83 0.05 1.32
N ASN A 439 23.13 0.34 1.45
CA ASN A 439 23.67 1.60 0.96
C ASN A 439 23.64 1.72 -0.56
N TYR A 440 23.92 0.65 -1.33
CA TYR A 440 23.80 0.64 -2.78
C TYR A 440 22.35 0.76 -3.23
N ASP A 441 21.39 0.15 -2.52
CA ASP A 441 19.97 0.27 -2.85
C ASP A 441 19.51 1.74 -2.81
N LEU A 442 19.82 2.43 -1.70
CA LEU A 442 19.52 3.86 -1.53
C LEU A 442 20.28 4.73 -2.55
N GLU A 443 21.53 4.39 -2.85
CA GLU A 443 22.34 5.11 -3.82
C GLU A 443 21.85 4.94 -5.26
N VAL A 444 21.34 3.76 -5.64
CA VAL A 444 20.69 3.52 -6.95
C VAL A 444 19.47 4.43 -7.10
N ILE A 445 18.60 4.49 -6.09
CA ILE A 445 17.44 5.40 -6.11
C ILE A 445 17.86 6.87 -6.19
N ARG A 446 18.89 7.29 -5.44
CA ARG A 446 19.46 8.66 -5.51
C ARG A 446 20.08 8.96 -6.89
N ALA A 447 20.75 8.00 -7.52
CA ALA A 447 21.41 8.17 -8.82
C ALA A 447 20.43 8.53 -9.95
N GLY A 448 19.20 8.01 -9.86
CA GLY A 448 18.11 8.28 -10.79
C GLY A 448 17.44 9.64 -10.65
N ARG A 449 17.53 10.26 -9.46
CA ARG A 449 16.96 11.60 -9.17
C ARG A 449 17.93 12.74 -9.54
N ARG A 450 19.21 12.46 -9.81
CA ARG A 450 20.25 13.47 -10.12
C ARG A 450 20.43 13.69 -11.63
N ARG A 451 20.52 14.97 -12.06
CA ARG A 451 20.93 15.35 -13.42
C ARG A 451 22.37 14.87 -13.71
N GLN A 452 22.59 14.35 -14.91
CA GLN A 452 23.88 13.83 -15.36
C GLN A 452 24.88 14.97 -15.63
N LYS A 453 26.08 14.90 -15.01
CA LYS A 453 27.23 15.80 -15.30
C LYS A 453 28.20 15.11 -16.27
N LYS A 454 28.95 15.88 -17.07
CA LYS A 454 29.81 15.40 -18.19
C LYS A 454 31.14 14.72 -17.81
N ARG A 455 31.52 14.57 -16.53
CA ARG A 455 32.81 13.93 -16.12
C ARG A 455 32.65 12.44 -15.79
N LYS A 456 33.78 11.69 -15.84
CA LYS A 456 33.94 10.26 -15.45
C LYS A 456 33.08 9.93 -14.23
N ASP A 457 32.00 9.19 -14.44
CA ASP A 457 30.90 9.16 -13.47
C ASP A 457 31.05 8.00 -12.46
N ARG A 458 31.38 8.34 -11.20
CA ARG A 458 31.35 7.39 -10.07
C ARG A 458 29.96 6.75 -9.84
N TRP A 459 28.91 7.27 -10.48
CA TRP A 459 27.54 6.73 -10.44
C TRP A 459 27.19 5.86 -11.65
N GLY A 460 28.12 5.54 -12.55
CA GLY A 460 27.84 4.82 -13.80
C GLY A 460 26.99 3.55 -13.61
N ILE A 461 27.44 2.64 -12.73
CA ILE A 461 26.71 1.40 -12.42
C ILE A 461 25.39 1.67 -11.68
N LYS A 462 25.39 2.57 -10.69
CA LYS A 462 24.20 2.95 -9.91
C LYS A 462 23.08 3.52 -10.79
N ARG A 463 23.43 4.37 -11.77
CA ARG A 463 22.48 4.93 -12.75
C ARG A 463 22.08 3.91 -13.81
N TRP A 464 22.97 3.01 -14.23
CA TRP A 464 22.62 1.89 -15.13
C TRP A 464 21.57 0.99 -14.48
N THR A 465 21.78 0.59 -13.23
CA THR A 465 20.85 -0.21 -12.44
C THR A 465 19.51 0.51 -12.28
N TYR A 466 19.50 1.80 -11.90
CA TYR A 466 18.27 2.59 -11.82
C TYR A 466 17.49 2.66 -13.14
N LYS A 467 18.19 2.80 -14.28
CA LYS A 467 17.57 2.84 -15.62
C LYS A 467 16.96 1.49 -15.99
N ARG A 468 17.61 0.37 -15.65
CA ARG A 468 17.08 -0.98 -15.89
C ARG A 468 15.90 -1.34 -14.99
N LEU A 469 15.86 -0.86 -13.75
CA LEU A 469 14.75 -1.17 -12.83
C LEU A 469 13.38 -0.79 -13.42
N SER A 470 12.39 -1.67 -13.24
CA SER A 470 10.99 -1.35 -13.56
C SER A 470 10.46 -0.26 -12.62
N LYS A 471 9.30 0.35 -12.92
CA LYS A 471 8.71 1.34 -11.99
C LYS A 471 8.32 0.68 -10.67
N GLU A 472 7.75 -0.51 -10.74
CA GLU A 472 7.29 -1.32 -9.61
C GLU A 472 8.45 -1.68 -8.70
N ASN A 473 9.59 -2.06 -9.28
CA ASN A 473 10.80 -2.39 -8.51
C ASN A 473 11.52 -1.15 -7.96
N ARG A 474 11.49 0.00 -8.66
CA ARG A 474 11.94 1.28 -8.07
C ARG A 474 11.06 1.71 -6.89
N ALA A 475 9.76 1.51 -6.97
CA ALA A 475 8.84 1.81 -5.87
C ALA A 475 9.12 0.92 -4.66
N TYR A 476 9.22 -0.41 -4.87
CA TYR A 476 9.59 -1.38 -3.82
C TYR A 476 10.94 -1.06 -3.16
N LEU A 477 11.99 -0.81 -3.95
CA LEU A 477 13.31 -0.47 -3.43
C LEU A 477 13.33 0.87 -2.68
N SER A 478 12.41 1.80 -3.02
CA SER A 478 12.24 3.07 -2.30
C SER A 478 11.40 2.95 -1.03
N SER A 479 10.66 1.85 -0.84
CA SER A 479 9.81 1.58 0.33
C SER A 479 10.45 0.63 1.34
N LEU A 480 11.68 0.16 1.09
CA LEU A 480 12.40 -0.67 2.07
C LEU A 480 12.80 0.19 3.28
N PRO A 481 12.54 -0.27 4.53
CA PRO A 481 12.96 0.44 5.74
C PRO A 481 14.47 0.35 5.92
N ARG A 482 15.06 1.22 6.76
CA ARG A 482 16.50 1.17 7.09
C ARG A 482 16.85 0.10 8.11
N GLU A 483 15.94 -0.15 9.04
CA GLU A 483 16.03 -1.21 10.03
C GLU A 483 14.69 -1.92 10.13
N VAL A 484 14.70 -3.18 10.59
CA VAL A 484 13.49 -3.94 10.95
C VAL A 484 13.71 -4.55 12.33
N ARG A 485 12.72 -4.41 13.22
CA ARG A 485 12.71 -5.02 14.55
C ARG A 485 11.67 -6.12 14.61
N LEU A 486 12.12 -7.35 14.87
CA LEU A 486 11.30 -8.55 14.94
C LEU A 486 11.32 -9.12 16.35
N MET A 487 10.25 -9.82 16.72
CA MET A 487 10.21 -10.65 17.93
C MET A 487 9.85 -12.07 17.50
N ILE A 488 10.81 -12.99 17.56
CA ILE A 488 10.68 -14.38 17.08
C ILE A 488 11.22 -15.29 18.18
N ALA A 489 10.47 -16.33 18.57
CA ALA A 489 10.84 -17.26 19.64
C ALA A 489 11.36 -16.55 20.92
N ARG A 490 10.66 -15.49 21.36
CA ARG A 490 11.03 -14.60 22.50
C ARG A 490 12.36 -13.84 22.36
N LYS A 491 13.06 -13.92 21.22
CA LYS A 491 14.24 -13.10 20.91
C LYS A 491 13.84 -11.87 20.12
N ARG A 492 14.33 -10.71 20.56
CA ARG A 492 14.27 -9.43 19.83
C ARG A 492 15.41 -9.42 18.82
N ILE A 493 15.06 -9.41 17.54
CA ILE A 493 16.01 -9.41 16.42
C ILE A 493 15.96 -8.06 15.74
N LEU A 494 17.09 -7.36 15.69
CA LEU A 494 17.26 -6.13 14.94
C LEU A 494 18.01 -6.43 13.64
N VAL A 495 17.43 -6.06 12.51
CA VAL A 495 18.04 -6.18 11.18
C VAL A 495 18.40 -4.79 10.69
N THR A 496 19.64 -4.59 10.28
CA THR A 496 20.17 -3.37 9.66
C THR A 496 21.15 -3.77 8.55
N HIS A 497 21.61 -2.82 7.73
CA HIS A 497 22.64 -3.07 6.74
C HIS A 497 24.06 -2.89 7.30
N GLY A 498 24.32 -1.73 7.92
CA GLY A 498 25.57 -1.46 8.64
C GLY A 498 25.38 -1.67 10.14
N SER A 499 25.83 -0.72 10.95
CA SER A 499 25.47 -0.65 12.38
C SER A 499 24.11 0.04 12.58
N LEU A 500 23.71 0.20 13.84
CA LEU A 500 22.59 1.06 14.24
C LEU A 500 22.89 2.55 14.03
N ALA A 501 24.15 2.96 14.25
CA ALA A 501 24.57 4.35 14.16
C ALA A 501 24.82 4.80 12.70
N SER A 502 25.24 3.87 11.83
CA SER A 502 25.54 4.18 10.44
C SER A 502 25.35 2.98 9.51
N ILE A 503 24.62 3.22 8.42
CA ILE A 503 24.43 2.27 7.31
C ILE A 503 25.73 1.89 6.58
N THR A 504 26.84 2.60 6.82
CA THR A 504 28.16 2.29 6.25
C THR A 504 29.23 2.02 7.32
N GLU A 505 28.82 1.77 8.56
CA GLU A 505 29.73 1.22 9.58
C GLU A 505 29.73 -0.30 9.44
N LYS A 506 30.93 -0.89 9.36
CA LYS A 506 31.11 -2.34 9.32
C LYS A 506 31.07 -2.91 10.73
N VAL A 507 30.22 -3.92 10.92
CA VAL A 507 30.21 -4.77 12.11
C VAL A 507 30.79 -6.12 11.70
N ASP A 508 32.06 -6.35 12.05
CA ASP A 508 32.84 -7.52 11.67
C ASP A 508 33.87 -7.89 12.75
N GLN A 509 34.73 -8.88 12.47
CA GLN A 509 35.75 -9.38 13.39
C GLN A 509 36.73 -8.31 13.92
N ASN A 510 36.89 -7.18 13.22
CA ASN A 510 37.80 -6.10 13.60
C ASN A 510 37.09 -5.00 14.42
N THR A 511 35.76 -5.10 14.62
CA THR A 511 35.02 -4.12 15.42
C THR A 511 35.48 -4.19 16.89
N PRO A 512 35.94 -3.07 17.49
CA PRO A 512 36.42 -3.06 18.87
C PRO A 512 35.34 -3.52 19.87
N LEU A 513 35.75 -4.24 20.92
CA LEU A 513 34.81 -4.79 21.91
C LEU A 513 33.96 -3.68 22.56
N GLU A 514 34.55 -2.54 22.91
CA GLU A 514 33.80 -1.39 23.46
C GLU A 514 32.75 -0.87 22.49
N ARG A 515 33.04 -0.88 21.18
CA ARG A 515 32.06 -0.48 20.17
C ARG A 515 30.89 -1.46 20.07
N LEU A 516 31.14 -2.76 20.24
CA LEU A 516 30.07 -3.76 20.35
C LEU A 516 29.24 -3.56 21.64
N ARG A 517 29.87 -3.20 22.77
CA ARG A 517 29.17 -2.87 24.03
C ARG A 517 28.31 -1.60 23.95
N GLU A 518 28.78 -0.58 23.23
CA GLU A 518 27.96 0.61 22.92
C GLU A 518 26.72 0.21 22.11
N LEU A 519 26.90 -0.59 21.06
CA LEU A 519 25.83 -1.02 20.17
C LEU A 519 24.84 -1.95 20.88
N SER A 520 25.27 -2.86 21.77
CA SER A 520 24.37 -3.77 22.50
C SER A 520 23.43 -2.99 23.42
N ARG A 521 23.96 -2.02 24.18
CA ARG A 521 23.20 -1.12 25.06
C ARG A 521 22.19 -0.27 24.27
N ALA A 522 22.60 0.26 23.12
CA ALA A 522 21.73 1.06 22.27
C ALA A 522 20.64 0.25 21.54
N ALA A 523 20.89 -1.04 21.28
CA ALA A 523 20.03 -1.81 20.38
C ALA A 523 18.69 -2.25 20.96
N GLN A 524 18.59 -2.45 22.28
CA GLN A 524 17.40 -3.05 22.92
C GLN A 524 16.97 -4.37 22.23
N ALA A 525 17.93 -5.15 21.76
CA ALA A 525 17.75 -6.38 21.01
C ALA A 525 18.64 -7.49 21.59
N ASP A 526 18.24 -8.74 21.40
CA ASP A 526 19.00 -9.93 21.83
C ASP A 526 19.88 -10.47 20.68
N ILE A 527 19.52 -10.14 19.43
CA ILE A 527 20.25 -10.48 18.21
C ILE A 527 20.27 -9.25 17.28
N ILE A 528 21.42 -8.92 16.72
CA ILE A 528 21.64 -7.86 15.75
C ILE A 528 22.23 -8.49 14.48
N VAL A 529 21.53 -8.35 13.35
CA VAL A 529 21.91 -8.91 12.06
C VAL A 529 22.27 -7.77 11.08
N SER A 530 23.45 -7.87 10.48
CA SER A 530 24.06 -6.87 9.59
C SER A 530 24.64 -7.49 8.32
N GLY A 531 24.83 -6.68 7.28
CA GLY A 531 25.56 -7.00 6.04
C GLY A 531 26.77 -6.07 5.91
N HIS A 532 27.00 -5.50 4.73
CA HIS A 532 27.94 -4.39 4.46
C HIS A 532 29.44 -4.68 4.64
N ALA A 533 29.84 -5.56 5.57
CA ALA A 533 31.21 -6.02 5.70
C ALA A 533 31.59 -7.03 4.60
N HIS A 534 30.61 -7.77 4.07
CA HIS A 534 30.76 -8.90 3.14
C HIS A 534 31.54 -10.11 3.72
N MET A 535 31.74 -10.13 5.04
CA MET A 535 32.50 -11.16 5.77
C MET A 535 31.54 -11.88 6.73
N PRO A 536 31.52 -13.22 6.81
CA PRO A 536 30.76 -13.92 7.84
C PRO A 536 31.35 -13.61 9.21
N PHE A 537 30.49 -13.28 10.18
CA PHE A 537 30.89 -13.00 11.56
C PHE A 537 29.73 -13.35 12.50
N ALA A 538 30.05 -13.91 13.66
CA ALA A 538 29.11 -14.11 14.75
C ALA A 538 29.86 -13.93 16.08
N ARG A 539 29.34 -13.11 16.99
CA ARG A 539 29.92 -12.91 18.33
C ARG A 539 28.85 -12.46 19.33
N GLU A 540 28.82 -13.08 20.49
CA GLU A 540 28.04 -12.59 21.64
C GLU A 540 28.84 -11.56 22.45
N VAL A 541 28.21 -10.44 22.81
CA VAL A 541 28.75 -9.41 23.70
C VAL A 541 27.63 -8.91 24.61
N ASP A 542 27.86 -8.91 25.91
CA ASP A 542 26.91 -8.46 26.95
C ASP A 542 25.49 -9.07 26.79
N GLY A 543 25.38 -10.34 26.39
CA GLY A 543 24.12 -11.07 26.17
C GLY A 543 23.44 -10.83 24.83
N VAL A 544 24.10 -10.11 23.90
CA VAL A 544 23.57 -9.76 22.58
C VAL A 544 24.43 -10.39 21.48
N TRP A 545 23.80 -11.12 20.56
CA TRP A 545 24.47 -11.72 19.40
C TRP A 545 24.60 -10.72 18.25
N PHE A 546 25.83 -10.44 17.84
CA PHE A 546 26.15 -9.70 16.62
C PHE A 546 26.42 -10.69 15.50
N ILE A 547 25.67 -10.61 14.39
CA ILE A 547 25.79 -11.50 13.24
C ILE A 547 25.99 -10.65 11.98
N ASN A 548 27.06 -10.90 11.25
CA ASN A 548 27.19 -10.48 9.86
C ASN A 548 26.87 -11.65 8.94
N THR A 549 26.01 -11.46 7.94
CA THR A 549 25.54 -12.54 7.05
C THR A 549 26.61 -13.09 6.12
N GLY A 550 27.74 -12.39 5.97
CA GLY A 550 28.55 -12.50 4.75
C GLY A 550 27.77 -11.93 3.56
N SER A 551 28.21 -12.24 2.34
CA SER A 551 27.57 -11.78 1.11
C SER A 551 27.15 -12.93 0.21
N VAL A 552 25.89 -12.89 -0.25
CA VAL A 552 25.36 -13.84 -1.22
C VAL A 552 25.96 -13.59 -2.60
N GLY A 553 26.02 -12.32 -3.04
CA GLY A 553 26.34 -12.00 -4.42
C GLY A 553 27.76 -11.53 -4.70
N ARG A 554 28.53 -11.18 -3.65
CA ARG A 554 29.88 -10.60 -3.73
C ARG A 554 30.69 -10.87 -2.44
N PRO A 555 31.03 -12.13 -2.09
CA PRO A 555 31.88 -12.45 -0.93
C PRO A 555 33.14 -11.58 -0.82
N GLY A 556 33.49 -11.16 0.40
CA GLY A 556 34.64 -10.29 0.68
C GLY A 556 35.93 -11.02 1.09
N ASP A 557 35.85 -12.32 1.32
CA ASP A 557 36.85 -13.16 2.01
C ASP A 557 37.72 -14.02 1.07
N GLY A 558 37.46 -13.98 -0.24
CA GLY A 558 38.20 -14.74 -1.25
C GLY A 558 37.59 -16.10 -1.62
N ASP A 559 36.56 -16.57 -0.91
CA ASP A 559 35.75 -17.72 -1.36
C ASP A 559 34.63 -17.22 -2.28
N PRO A 560 34.61 -17.58 -3.58
CA PRO A 560 33.63 -17.06 -4.54
C PRO A 560 32.20 -17.62 -4.35
N ARG A 561 32.01 -18.63 -3.49
CA ARG A 561 30.69 -19.22 -3.23
C ARG A 561 29.80 -18.27 -2.43
N ALA A 562 28.51 -18.27 -2.74
CA ALA A 562 27.53 -17.44 -2.06
C ALA A 562 27.51 -17.74 -0.55
N CYS A 563 27.59 -16.72 0.29
CA CYS A 563 27.55 -16.86 1.73
C CYS A 563 26.24 -16.36 2.31
N TYR A 564 25.68 -17.14 3.24
CA TYR A 564 24.55 -16.75 4.08
C TYR A 564 24.70 -17.41 5.45
N ALA A 565 23.91 -16.98 6.44
CA ALA A 565 23.85 -17.63 7.75
C ALA A 565 22.48 -18.31 7.97
N LEU A 566 22.48 -19.51 8.53
CA LEU A 566 21.30 -20.13 9.13
C LEU A 566 21.31 -19.81 10.63
N LEU A 567 20.24 -19.18 11.13
CA LEU A 567 20.04 -18.85 12.53
C LEU A 567 18.90 -19.70 13.10
N GLN A 568 19.22 -20.57 14.05
CA GLN A 568 18.27 -21.20 14.95
C GLN A 568 18.15 -20.37 16.22
N LEU A 569 16.95 -20.26 16.78
CA LEU A 569 16.67 -19.34 17.90
C LEU A 569 16.55 -20.02 19.28
N ASP A 570 16.37 -21.35 19.31
CA ASP A 570 16.19 -22.12 20.53
C ASP A 570 16.85 -23.51 20.37
N PRO A 571 18.00 -23.78 21.03
CA PRO A 571 18.96 -22.77 21.50
C PRO A 571 19.47 -21.88 20.36
N VAL A 572 20.05 -20.72 20.67
CA VAL A 572 20.63 -19.83 19.65
C VAL A 572 21.86 -20.49 19.04
N SER A 573 21.76 -20.88 17.76
CA SER A 573 22.85 -21.49 16.98
C SER A 573 22.93 -20.84 15.61
N ILE A 574 24.15 -20.56 15.15
CA ILE A 574 24.43 -19.78 13.94
C ILE A 574 25.44 -20.54 13.08
N TRP A 575 25.07 -20.81 11.82
CA TRP A 575 25.94 -21.49 10.86
C TRP A 575 26.08 -20.67 9.58
N HIS A 576 27.30 -20.19 9.28
CA HIS A 576 27.60 -19.61 7.97
C HIS A 576 27.85 -20.70 6.94
N LEU A 577 27.11 -20.65 5.84
CA LEU A 577 27.09 -21.66 4.79
C LEU A 577 27.65 -21.09 3.48
N ARG A 578 28.24 -21.96 2.65
CA ARG A 578 28.86 -21.62 1.36
C ARG A 578 28.24 -22.42 0.23
N ILE A 579 27.54 -21.73 -0.67
CA ILE A 579 26.71 -22.35 -1.70
C ILE A 579 27.30 -22.07 -3.10
N PRO A 580 27.61 -23.11 -3.90
CA PRO A 580 27.97 -22.93 -5.31
C PRO A 580 26.73 -22.53 -6.13
N TYR A 581 26.92 -21.74 -7.20
CA TYR A 581 25.84 -21.19 -8.02
C TYR A 581 26.29 -20.90 -9.47
#